data_AF-A0A661KH94-F1
#
_entry.id   AF-A0A661KH94-F1
#
_cell.length_a   1.000
_cell.length_b   1.000
_cell.length_c   1.000
_cell.angle_alpha   90.00
_cell.angle_beta   90.00
_cell.angle_gamma   90.00
#
_symmetry.space_group_name_H-M   'P 1'
#
loop_
_entity.id
_entity.type
_entity.pdbx_description
1 polymer ?
#
loop_
_entity_poly.entity_id
_entity_poly.type
_entity_poly.pdbx_seq_one_letter_code
_entity_poly.pdbx_strand_id
1 'polypeptide(L)'
;MVPYVVLPHGPAPESYNAILGILQETGYIEITEKVINEDKGIVEEQITAASFNRKLFDEKEFEVFRKVALHLGGKTGAELSKLAHNEPFWKKLDLGKPIDYKLAKKLKVEL
;
A
#
# COMPACT_ATOMS: atom_id res chain seq x y z
N MET A 1 14.87 -9.34 -2.12
CA MET A 1 13.48 -8.88 -1.93
C MET A 1 13.51 -7.78 -0.90
N VAL A 2 12.92 -6.62 -1.18
CA VAL A 2 12.81 -5.53 -0.18
C VAL A 2 11.83 -5.99 0.91
N PRO A 3 12.19 -6.00 2.19
CA PRO A 3 11.29 -6.43 3.25
C PRO A 3 10.17 -5.39 3.46
N TYR A 4 9.01 -5.87 3.88
CA TYR A 4 7.98 -4.99 4.44
C TYR A 4 8.28 -4.76 5.92
N VAL A 5 8.11 -3.52 6.37
CA VAL A 5 8.32 -3.11 7.75
C VAL A 5 7.04 -2.54 8.35
N VAL A 6 6.95 -2.57 9.67
CA VAL A 6 5.84 -1.94 10.41
C VAL A 6 6.00 -0.42 10.36
N LEU A 7 5.06 0.28 9.74
CA LEU A 7 5.02 1.76 9.73
C LEU A 7 3.73 2.28 10.40
N PRO A 8 3.64 3.58 10.73
CA PRO A 8 2.50 4.13 11.48
C PRO A 8 1.13 3.99 10.79
N HIS A 9 1.10 3.79 9.47
CA HIS A 9 -0.14 3.68 8.69
C HIS A 9 -0.39 2.28 8.13
N GLY A 10 0.41 1.29 8.53
CA GLY A 10 0.34 -0.07 8.02
C GLY A 10 1.67 -0.56 7.45
N PRO A 11 1.71 -1.78 6.90
CA PRO A 11 2.93 -2.36 6.37
C PRO A 11 3.30 -1.73 5.02
N ALA A 12 4.56 -1.38 4.83
CA ALA A 12 5.08 -0.91 3.54
C ALA A 12 6.51 -1.42 3.31
N PRO A 13 7.02 -1.43 2.07
CA PRO A 13 8.42 -1.72 1.81
C PRO A 13 9.33 -0.77 2.61
N GLU A 14 10.41 -1.30 3.19
CA GLU A 14 11.38 -0.52 3.97
C GLU A 14 11.89 0.71 3.19
N SER A 15 12.10 0.54 1.89
CA SER A 15 12.58 1.58 0.99
C SER A 15 11.47 2.28 0.21
N TYR A 16 10.24 2.39 0.75
CA TYR A 16 9.11 2.93 0.00
C TYR A 16 9.36 4.33 -0.58
N ASN A 17 10.03 5.23 0.16
CA ASN A 17 10.40 6.56 -0.33
C ASN A 17 11.29 6.50 -1.58
N ALA A 18 12.30 5.62 -1.57
CA ALA A 18 13.18 5.44 -2.73
C ALA A 18 12.43 4.83 -3.92
N ILE A 19 11.51 3.89 -3.67
CA ILE A 19 10.66 3.29 -4.70
C ILE A 19 9.77 4.36 -5.34
N LEU A 20 9.12 5.21 -4.53
CA LEU A 20 8.30 6.31 -5.04
C LEU A 20 9.13 7.30 -5.87
N GLY A 21 10.32 7.69 -5.39
CA GLY A 21 11.23 8.55 -6.13
C GLY A 21 11.61 7.97 -7.49
N ILE A 22 11.99 6.69 -7.54
CA ILE A 22 12.31 6.00 -8.79
C ILE A 22 11.10 5.98 -9.74
N LEU A 23 9.91 5.64 -9.23
CA LEU A 23 8.69 5.59 -10.06
C LEU A 23 8.33 6.97 -10.64
N GLN A 24 8.55 8.04 -9.88
CA GLN A 24 8.34 9.41 -10.34
C GLN A 24 9.39 9.83 -11.37
N GLU A 25 10.68 9.63 -11.10
CA GLU A 25 11.77 9.97 -12.01
C GLU A 25 11.69 9.21 -13.34
N THR A 26 11.18 7.98 -13.31
CA THR A 26 11.01 7.14 -14.50
C THR A 26 9.67 7.34 -15.21
N GLY A 27 8.82 8.26 -14.72
CA GLY A 27 7.56 8.63 -15.37
C GLY A 27 6.45 7.57 -15.26
N TYR A 28 6.55 6.64 -14.31
CA TYR A 28 5.46 5.67 -14.05
C TYR A 28 4.34 6.29 -13.22
N ILE A 29 4.67 7.24 -12.35
CA ILE A 29 3.73 8.03 -11.57
C ILE A 29 4.06 9.51 -11.68
N GLU A 30 3.04 10.34 -11.46
CA GLU A 30 3.18 11.75 -11.16
C GLU A 30 2.72 11.98 -9.72
N ILE A 31 3.48 12.75 -8.96
CA ILE A 31 3.07 13.20 -7.62
C ILE A 31 2.79 14.69 -7.72
N THR A 32 1.56 15.08 -7.45
CA THR A 32 1.12 16.48 -7.52
C THR A 32 0.59 16.92 -6.17
N GLU A 33 0.80 18.19 -5.85
CA GLU A 33 0.22 18.80 -4.66
C GLU A 33 -1.18 19.33 -4.98
N LYS A 34 -2.16 18.96 -4.16
CA LYS A 34 -3.55 19.36 -4.30
C LYS A 34 -4.01 20.06 -3.02
N VAL A 35 -4.53 21.26 -3.17
CA VAL A 35 -5.16 21.99 -2.07
C VAL A 35 -6.54 21.40 -1.80
N ILE A 36 -6.77 20.88 -0.59
CA ILE A 36 -8.09 20.34 -0.21
C ILE A 36 -9.07 21.49 0.08
N ASN A 37 -8.63 22.50 0.85
CA ASN A 37 -9.21 23.84 0.96
C ASN A 37 -8.15 24.77 1.61
N GLU A 38 -8.33 26.09 1.53
CA GLU A 38 -7.37 27.09 2.02
C GLU A 38 -7.01 26.94 3.51
N ASP A 39 -7.90 26.33 4.31
CA ASP A 39 -7.73 26.17 5.77
C ASP A 39 -7.21 24.79 6.22
N LYS A 40 -7.28 23.73 5.39
CA LYS A 40 -6.95 22.34 5.78
C LYS A 40 -5.71 21.76 5.11
N GLY A 41 -4.98 22.58 4.35
CA GLY A 41 -3.65 22.27 3.85
C GLY A 41 -3.61 21.59 2.48
N ILE A 42 -2.38 21.22 2.12
CA ILE A 42 -2.01 20.59 0.84
C ILE A 42 -1.86 19.09 1.07
N VAL A 43 -2.35 18.28 0.12
CA VAL A 43 -2.10 16.84 0.08
C VAL A 43 -1.39 16.43 -1.19
N GLU A 44 -0.61 15.36 -1.11
CA GLU A 44 -0.02 14.72 -2.27
C GLU A 44 -1.04 13.78 -2.94
N GLU A 45 -1.29 14.00 -4.23
CA GLU A 45 -2.05 13.11 -5.10
C GLU A 45 -1.05 12.33 -5.97
N GLN A 46 -1.14 11.00 -5.94
CA GLN A 46 -0.30 10.12 -6.76
C GLN A 46 -1.13 9.64 -7.95
N ILE A 47 -0.71 10.02 -9.15
CA ILE A 47 -1.40 9.73 -10.40
C ILE A 47 -0.58 8.71 -11.18
N THR A 48 -1.20 7.60 -11.59
CA THR A 48 -0.53 6.64 -12.47
C THR A 48 -0.42 7.25 -13.87
N ALA A 49 0.80 7.46 -14.35
CA ALA A 49 1.08 8.01 -15.68
C ALA A 49 1.31 6.91 -16.73
N ALA A 50 1.76 5.72 -16.29
CA ALA A 50 1.97 4.58 -17.18
C ALA A 50 0.67 3.87 -17.56
N SER A 51 0.62 3.34 -18.80
CA SER A 51 -0.47 2.49 -19.23
C SER A 51 -0.43 1.12 -18.57
N PHE A 52 -1.60 0.57 -18.26
CA PHE A 52 -1.71 -0.73 -17.64
C PHE A 52 -1.22 -1.85 -18.57
N ASN A 53 -0.24 -2.64 -18.11
CA ASN A 53 0.29 -3.78 -18.87
C ASN A 53 -0.22 -5.12 -18.33
N ARG A 54 -1.32 -5.62 -18.91
CA ARG A 54 -1.94 -6.92 -18.60
C ARG A 54 -0.98 -8.12 -18.70
N LYS A 55 0.09 -8.02 -19.49
CA LYS A 55 1.03 -9.13 -19.72
C LYS A 55 1.96 -9.39 -18.54
N LEU A 56 2.04 -8.48 -17.58
CA LEU A 56 2.86 -8.63 -16.37
C LEU A 56 2.25 -9.57 -15.33
N PHE A 57 0.98 -9.95 -15.51
CA PHE A 57 0.22 -10.67 -14.50
C PHE A 57 -0.49 -11.89 -15.08
N ASP A 58 -0.53 -12.97 -14.32
CA ASP A 58 -1.33 -14.14 -14.63
C ASP A 58 -2.80 -14.00 -14.17
N GLU A 59 -3.67 -14.93 -14.54
CA GLU A 59 -5.09 -14.83 -14.18
C GLU A 59 -5.34 -14.96 -12.67
N LYS A 60 -4.52 -15.72 -11.93
CA LYS A 60 -4.66 -15.86 -10.48
C LYS A 60 -4.34 -14.53 -9.78
N GLU A 61 -3.33 -13.81 -10.25
CA GLU A 61 -2.99 -12.49 -9.76
C GLU A 61 -4.14 -11.49 -10.00
N PHE A 62 -4.82 -11.56 -11.16
CA PHE A 62 -6.03 -10.76 -11.40
C PHE A 62 -7.19 -11.12 -10.49
N GLU A 63 -7.42 -12.40 -10.22
CA GLU A 63 -8.45 -12.81 -9.25
C GLU A 63 -8.18 -12.19 -7.88
N VAL A 64 -6.91 -12.19 -7.44
CA VAL A 64 -6.50 -11.52 -6.20
C VAL A 64 -6.77 -10.01 -6.27
N PHE A 65 -6.38 -9.32 -7.35
CA PHE A 65 -6.65 -7.89 -7.50
C PHE A 65 -8.14 -7.54 -7.46
N ARG A 66 -8.98 -8.34 -8.13
CA ARG A 66 -10.45 -8.15 -8.11
C ARG A 66 -11.00 -8.29 -6.70
N LYS A 67 -10.56 -9.30 -5.96
CA LYS A 67 -10.97 -9.51 -4.55
C LYS A 67 -10.53 -8.37 -3.64
N VAL A 68 -9.28 -7.94 -3.76
CA VAL A 68 -8.74 -6.80 -3.01
C VAL A 68 -9.55 -5.53 -3.31
N ALA A 69 -9.78 -5.22 -4.59
CA ALA A 69 -10.56 -4.06 -4.99
C ALA A 69 -12.00 -4.11 -4.47
N LEU A 70 -12.66 -5.27 -4.54
CA LEU A 70 -14.04 -5.48 -4.06
C LEU A 70 -14.17 -5.22 -2.56
N HIS A 71 -13.21 -5.68 -1.76
CA HIS A 71 -13.31 -5.61 -0.30
C HIS A 71 -12.70 -4.34 0.31
N LEU A 72 -11.66 -3.78 -0.33
CA LEU A 72 -10.86 -2.68 0.23
C LEU A 72 -10.95 -1.38 -0.58
N GLY A 73 -11.37 -1.42 -1.85
CA GLY A 73 -11.29 -0.27 -2.76
C GLY A 73 -12.13 0.95 -2.38
N GLY A 74 -13.17 0.78 -1.57
CA GLY A 74 -14.00 1.88 -1.06
C GLY A 74 -13.54 2.48 0.28
N LYS A 75 -12.44 1.99 0.85
CA LYS A 75 -11.97 2.39 2.18
C LYS A 75 -10.96 3.53 2.10
N THR A 76 -11.04 4.44 3.05
CA THR A 76 -10.06 5.51 3.26
C THR A 76 -8.75 4.96 3.82
N GLY A 77 -7.65 5.71 3.68
CA GLY A 77 -6.36 5.35 4.27
C GLY A 77 -6.42 5.14 5.79
N ALA A 78 -7.24 5.93 6.50
CA ALA A 78 -7.46 5.76 7.94
C ALA A 78 -8.15 4.44 8.27
N GLU A 79 -9.16 4.02 7.49
CA GLU A 79 -9.84 2.74 7.67
C GLU A 79 -8.90 1.57 7.35
N LEU A 80 -8.09 1.67 6.30
CA LEU A 80 -7.09 0.65 5.96
C LEU A 80 -6.01 0.53 7.03
N SER A 81 -5.50 1.64 7.55
CA SER A 81 -4.56 1.67 8.67
C SER A 81 -5.15 1.01 9.91
N LYS A 82 -6.42 1.32 10.24
CA LYS A 82 -7.12 0.68 11.35
C LYS A 82 -7.27 -0.83 11.16
N LEU A 83 -7.57 -1.29 9.94
CA LEU A 83 -7.66 -2.72 9.63
C LEU A 83 -6.32 -3.42 9.84
N ALA A 84 -5.23 -2.87 9.30
CA ALA A 84 -3.88 -3.40 9.51
C ALA A 84 -3.53 -3.48 11.00
N HIS A 85 -3.85 -2.43 11.76
CA HIS A 85 -3.54 -2.38 13.20
C HIS A 85 -4.34 -3.37 14.07
N ASN A 86 -5.46 -3.88 13.54
CA ASN A 86 -6.28 -4.89 14.21
C ASN A 86 -5.80 -6.33 13.95
N GLU A 87 -4.82 -6.53 13.07
CA GLU A 87 -4.30 -7.88 12.81
C GLU A 87 -3.67 -8.49 14.07
N PRO A 88 -3.85 -9.81 14.32
CA PRO A 88 -3.48 -10.43 15.60
C PRO A 88 -2.00 -10.30 16.01
N PHE A 89 -1.11 -10.18 15.03
CA PHE A 89 0.32 -10.02 15.30
C PHE A 89 0.77 -8.57 15.33
N TRP A 90 -0.01 -7.62 14.80
CA TRP A 90 0.42 -6.23 14.64
C TRP A 90 0.90 -5.61 15.96
N LYS A 91 0.13 -5.85 17.03
CA LYS A 91 0.43 -5.37 18.40
C LYS A 91 1.70 -5.98 19.01
N LYS A 92 2.28 -7.01 18.40
CA LYS A 92 3.47 -7.73 18.87
C LYS A 92 4.72 -7.40 18.06
N LEU A 93 4.58 -6.56 17.03
CA LEU A 93 5.68 -6.15 16.19
C LEU A 93 6.13 -4.74 16.57
N ASP A 94 7.44 -4.51 16.47
CA ASP A 94 8.03 -3.21 16.74
C ASP A 94 8.03 -2.34 15.47
N LEU A 95 7.80 -1.04 15.65
CA LEU A 95 7.85 -0.05 14.57
C LEU A 95 9.22 -0.07 13.87
N GLY A 96 9.21 0.00 12.54
CA GLY A 96 10.40 -0.04 11.71
C GLY A 96 11.07 -1.41 11.60
N LYS A 97 10.55 -2.46 12.26
CA LYS A 97 11.09 -3.82 12.11
C LYS A 97 10.48 -4.55 10.92
N PRO A 98 11.26 -5.43 10.26
CA PRO A 98 10.74 -6.31 9.23
C PRO A 98 9.61 -7.21 9.73
N ILE A 99 8.61 -7.40 8.90
CA ILE A 99 7.50 -8.32 9.15
C ILE A 99 7.90 -9.71 8.65
N ASP A 100 7.91 -10.70 9.53
CA ASP A 100 8.14 -12.08 9.14
C ASP A 100 6.93 -12.59 8.31
N TYR A 101 7.16 -12.91 7.03
CA TYR A 101 6.15 -13.45 6.13
C TYR A 101 5.54 -14.78 6.61
N LYS A 102 6.19 -15.50 7.53
CA LYS A 102 5.57 -16.66 8.20
C LYS A 102 4.34 -16.27 9.03
N LEU A 103 4.29 -15.04 9.55
CA LEU A 103 3.11 -14.50 10.22
C LEU A 103 2.01 -14.19 9.22
N ALA A 104 2.36 -13.61 8.07
CA ALA A 104 1.41 -13.33 6.99
C ALA A 104 0.74 -14.60 6.46
N LYS A 105 1.47 -15.72 6.35
CA LYS A 105 0.89 -17.03 5.97
C LYS A 105 -0.18 -17.55 6.94
N LYS A 106 -0.19 -17.08 8.18
CA LYS A 106 -1.19 -17.46 9.19
C LYS A 106 -2.43 -16.57 9.15
N LEU A 107 -2.38 -15.44 8.43
CA LEU A 107 -3.56 -14.65 8.15
C LEU A 107 -4.42 -15.38 7.14
N LYS A 108 -5.67 -15.62 7.52
CA LYS A 108 -6.71 -15.92 6.55
C LYS A 108 -7.32 -14.60 6.17
N VAL A 109 -7.02 -14.21 4.94
CA VAL A 109 -7.63 -13.06 4.32
C VAL A 109 -8.92 -13.57 3.68
N GLU A 110 -10.04 -13.42 4.38
CA GLU A 110 -11.37 -13.69 3.82
C GLU A 110 -11.74 -12.53 2.87
N LEU A 111 -11.26 -12.61 1.63
CA LEU A 111 -11.63 -11.77 0.48
C LEU A 111 -12.26 -12.62 -0.63
#